data_AF-A0A7W6ZJR5-F1
#
_entry.id   AF-A0A7W6ZJR5-F1
#
_cell.length_a   1.000
_cell.length_b   1.000
_cell.length_c   1.000
_cell.angle_alpha   90.00
_cell.angle_beta   90.00
_cell.angle_gamma   90.00
#
_symmetry.space_group_name_H-M   'P 1'
#
loop_
_entity.id
_entity.type
_entity.pdbx_description
1 polymer ?
#
loop_
_entity_poly.entity_id
_entity_poly.type
_entity_poly.pdbx_seq_one_letter_code
_entity_poly.pdbx_strand_id
1 'polypeptide(L)'
;MLLVTDEWVELWVMFCAACGLCGYSWYWCIRSIIFYRKNDYDFSRDVGPKIYWSARGGDDRLLATPRAKFLIAMPFSVLASSFILLFTVLALAGIIKPCLDCRP
;
A
#
# COMPACT_ATOMS: atom_id res chain seq x y z
N MET A 1 -35.86 -5.29 0.20
CA MET A 1 -35.11 -4.05 0.43
C MET A 1 -33.94 -4.43 1.32
N LEU A 2 -32.76 -4.69 0.74
CA LEU A 2 -31.57 -5.04 1.50
C LEU A 2 -31.15 -3.82 2.30
N LEU A 3 -31.24 -3.90 3.62
CA LEU A 3 -30.61 -2.96 4.54
C LEU A 3 -29.10 -3.02 4.26
N VAL A 4 -28.61 -2.08 3.45
CA VAL A 4 -27.18 -1.76 3.41
C VAL A 4 -26.89 -1.18 4.79
N THR A 5 -26.47 -2.01 5.73
CA THR A 5 -25.98 -1.56 7.03
C THR A 5 -24.72 -0.73 6.80
N ASP A 6 -24.47 0.29 7.62
CA ASP A 6 -23.32 1.22 7.48
C ASP A 6 -21.99 0.47 7.29
N GLU A 7 -21.86 -0.72 7.87
CA GLU A 7 -20.71 -1.62 7.75
C GLU A 7 -20.40 -2.06 6.31
N TRP A 8 -21.42 -2.27 5.46
CA TRP A 8 -21.20 -2.58 4.05
C TRP A 8 -20.67 -1.36 3.31
N VAL A 9 -21.16 -0.17 3.65
CA VAL A 9 -20.65 1.09 3.07
C VAL A 9 -19.18 1.28 3.44
N GLU A 10 -18.81 1.05 4.70
CA GLU A 10 -17.43 1.11 5.17
C GLU A 10 -16.53 0.10 4.44
N LEU A 11 -16.97 -1.15 4.27
CA LEU A 11 -16.21 -2.17 3.54
C LEU A 11 -16.00 -1.79 2.06
N TRP A 12 -17.01 -1.22 1.40
CA TRP A 12 -16.88 -0.74 0.03
C TRP A 12 -15.95 0.47 -0.09
N VAL A 13 -16.02 1.41 0.85
CA VAL A 13 -15.09 2.55 0.90
C VAL A 13 -13.65 2.08 1.11
N MET A 14 -13.45 1.15 2.05
CA MET A 14 -12.16 0.51 2.31
C MET A 14 -11.64 -0.25 1.09
N PHE A 15 -12.51 -0.92 0.34
CA PHE A 15 -12.15 -1.61 -0.89
C PHE A 15 -11.68 -0.65 -1.97
N CYS A 16 -12.42 0.44 -2.21
CA CYS A 16 -12.03 1.47 -3.16
C CYS A 16 -10.68 2.11 -2.80
N ALA A 17 -10.48 2.44 -1.52
CA ALA A 17 -9.22 3.00 -1.03
C ALA A 17 -8.05 2.00 -1.16
N ALA A 18 -8.25 0.75 -0.77
CA ALA A 18 -7.25 -0.31 -0.87
C ALA A 18 -6.86 -0.60 -2.32
N CYS A 19 -7.82 -0.62 -3.25
CA CYS A 19 -7.58 -0.76 -4.68
C CYS A 19 -6.69 0.36 -5.22
N GLY A 20 -7.01 1.62 -4.88
CA GLY A 20 -6.20 2.78 -5.29
C GLY A 20 -4.78 2.73 -4.73
N LEU A 21 -4.63 2.40 -3.45
CA LEU A 21 -3.33 2.31 -2.78
C LEU A 21 -2.50 1.14 -3.31
N CYS A 22 -3.11 -0.01 -3.57
CA CYS A 22 -2.47 -1.18 -4.15
C CYS A 22 -1.98 -0.87 -5.58
N GLY A 23 -2.84 -0.32 -6.44
CA GLY A 23 -2.48 0.09 -7.80
C GLY A 23 -1.34 1.11 -7.82
N TYR A 24 -1.39 2.11 -6.93
CA TYR A 24 -0.32 3.09 -6.78
C TYR A 24 1.01 2.45 -6.35
N SER A 25 0.97 1.54 -5.38
CA SER A 25 2.16 0.83 -4.86
C SER A 25 2.80 -0.04 -5.95
N TRP A 26 1.99 -0.79 -6.69
CA TRP A 26 2.44 -1.61 -7.82
C TRP A 26 3.02 -0.76 -8.96
N TYR A 27 2.35 0.33 -9.33
CA TYR A 27 2.84 1.25 -10.37
C TYR A 27 4.25 1.74 -10.07
N TRP A 28 4.49 2.22 -8.86
CA TRP A 28 5.80 2.72 -8.46
C TRP A 28 6.84 1.61 -8.32
N CYS A 29 6.46 0.45 -7.77
CA CYS A 29 7.37 -0.70 -7.67
C CYS A 29 7.88 -1.13 -9.06
N ILE A 30 6.97 -1.31 -10.02
CA ILE A 30 7.32 -1.71 -11.39
C ILE A 30 8.17 -0.63 -12.07
N ARG A 31 7.80 0.65 -11.92
CA ARG A 31 8.53 1.77 -12.51
C ARG A 31 9.96 1.86 -11.97
N SER A 32 10.16 1.64 -10.67
CA SER A 32 11.47 1.62 -10.06
C SER A 32 12.30 0.43 -10.50
N ILE A 33 11.70 -0.77 -10.62
CA ILE A 33 12.39 -1.95 -11.17
C ILE A 33 12.89 -1.66 -12.59
N ILE A 34 12.04 -1.12 -13.46
CA ILE A 34 12.41 -0.79 -14.84
C ILE A 34 13.53 0.25 -14.87
N PHE A 35 13.45 1.27 -14.01
CA PHE A 35 14.47 2.32 -13.95
C PHE A 35 15.83 1.77 -13.52
N TYR A 36 15.91 1.05 -12.40
CA TYR A 36 17.18 0.52 -11.92
C TYR A 36 17.75 -0.52 -12.88
N ARG A 37 16.92 -1.37 -13.50
CA ARG A 37 17.38 -2.31 -14.54
C ARG A 37 17.98 -1.62 -15.76
N LYS A 38 17.50 -0.43 -16.13
CA LYS A 38 18.03 0.33 -17.27
C LYS A 38 19.33 1.10 -16.97
N ASN A 39 19.68 1.27 -15.69
CA ASN A 39 20.84 2.02 -15.24
C ASN A 39 21.83 1.12 -14.48
N ASP A 40 21.90 -0.18 -14.80
CA ASP A 40 22.80 -1.15 -14.14
C ASP A 40 22.72 -1.16 -12.60
N TYR A 41 21.51 -0.95 -12.07
CA TYR A 41 21.24 -0.79 -10.64
C TYR A 41 22.03 0.36 -9.99
N ASP A 42 22.23 1.47 -10.72
CA ASP A 42 22.78 2.69 -10.14
C ASP A 42 21.80 3.30 -9.13
N PHE A 43 22.14 3.16 -7.84
CA PHE A 43 21.39 3.69 -6.72
C PHE A 43 21.78 5.13 -6.35
N SER A 44 22.58 5.83 -7.16
CA SER A 44 22.85 7.26 -6.93
C SER A 44 21.62 8.13 -7.16
N ARG A 45 20.66 7.67 -7.98
CA ARG A 45 19.40 8.39 -8.26
C ARG A 45 18.22 7.77 -7.51
N ASP A 46 17.51 8.60 -6.72
CA ASP A 46 16.25 8.19 -6.10
C ASP A 46 15.11 8.24 -7.12
N VAL A 47 14.45 7.08 -7.33
CA VAL A 47 13.28 6.95 -8.19
C VAL A 47 12.12 6.31 -7.42
N GLY A 48 11.07 7.11 -7.25
CA GLY A 48 9.88 6.72 -6.52
C GLY A 48 9.11 7.95 -6.04
N PRO A 49 7.96 7.76 -5.37
CA PRO A 49 7.34 8.85 -4.65
C PRO A 49 8.31 9.33 -3.58
N LYS A 50 8.38 10.64 -3.36
CA LYS A 50 9.11 11.19 -2.21
C LYS A 50 8.37 10.71 -0.98
N ILE A 51 8.86 9.65 -0.35
CA ILE A 51 8.35 9.19 0.94
C ILE A 51 8.87 10.21 1.94
N TYR A 52 8.15 11.33 2.06
CA TYR A 52 8.34 12.28 3.13
C TYR A 52 7.91 11.57 4.42
N TRP A 53 8.87 10.94 5.10
CA TRP A 53 8.76 10.69 6.55
C TRP A 53 8.93 11.99 7.35
N SER A 54 8.77 13.14 6.69
CA SER A 54 9.02 14.49 7.20
C SER A 54 7.87 15.45 6.92
N ALA A 55 6.61 14.98 6.93
CA ALA A 55 5.45 15.85 7.17
C ALA A 55 5.54 16.59 8.55
N ARG A 56 6.62 16.37 9.31
CA ARG A 56 6.94 16.97 10.61
C ARG A 56 8.38 17.49 10.73
N GLY A 57 9.00 17.95 9.63
CA GLY A 57 10.27 18.71 9.70
C GLY A 57 11.46 17.93 10.26
N GLY A 58 11.73 16.73 9.73
CA GLY A 58 12.91 15.93 10.08
C GLY A 58 13.94 15.92 8.96
N ASP A 59 15.19 16.18 9.32
CA ASP A 59 16.39 16.28 8.47
C ASP A 59 16.45 15.30 7.29
N ASP A 60 17.03 15.79 6.18
CA ASP A 60 17.30 15.06 4.93
C ASP A 60 18.22 13.83 5.11
N ARG A 61 18.77 13.61 6.32
CA ARG A 61 19.52 12.40 6.71
C ARG A 61 18.64 11.20 7.05
N LEU A 62 17.34 11.40 7.24
CA LEU A 62 16.34 10.33 7.45
C LEU A 62 15.67 9.88 6.14
N LEU A 63 16.13 10.34 4.97
CA LEU A 63 15.80 9.66 3.72
C LEU A 63 16.43 8.28 3.73
N ALA A 64 15.59 7.24 3.73
CA ALA A 64 16.04 5.87 3.50
C ALA A 64 16.92 5.86 2.25
N THR A 65 18.13 5.31 2.34
CA THR A 65 19.03 5.20 1.20
C THR A 65 18.25 4.62 0.01
N PRO A 66 18.42 5.15 -1.21
CA PRO A 66 17.66 4.73 -2.39
C PRO A 66 17.65 3.20 -2.60
N ARG A 67 18.75 2.54 -2.21
CA ARG A 67 18.86 1.08 -2.11
C ARG A 67 17.89 0.45 -1.09
N ALA A 68 17.81 0.95 0.13
CA ALA A 68 16.88 0.46 1.17
C ALA A 68 15.42 0.74 0.81
N LYS A 69 15.14 1.92 0.21
CA LYS A 69 13.81 2.26 -0.30
C LYS A 69 13.36 1.29 -1.39
N PHE A 70 14.24 0.96 -2.32
CA PHE A 70 13.94 0.02 -3.40
C PHE A 70 13.82 -1.43 -2.91
N LEU A 71 14.75 -1.90 -2.08
CA LEU A 71 14.82 -3.31 -1.66
C LEU A 71 13.88 -3.66 -0.52
N ILE A 72 13.48 -2.70 0.32
CA ILE A 72 12.68 -2.96 1.53
C ILE A 72 11.35 -2.20 1.45
N ALA A 73 11.39 -0.88 1.35
CA ALA A 73 10.16 -0.08 1.50
C ALA A 73 9.14 -0.34 0.37
N MET A 74 9.59 -0.45 -0.88
CA MET A 74 8.72 -0.73 -2.02
C MET A 74 8.10 -2.14 -2.03
N PRO A 75 8.86 -3.24 -1.87
CA PRO A 75 8.24 -4.56 -1.79
C PRO A 75 7.37 -4.69 -0.54
N PHE A 76 7.75 -4.06 0.58
CA PHE A 76 6.91 -4.03 1.77
C PHE A 76 5.59 -3.29 1.54
N SER A 77 5.59 -2.14 0.86
CA SER A 77 4.36 -1.40 0.57
C SER A 77 3.44 -2.16 -0.39
N VAL A 78 4.01 -2.85 -1.39
CA VAL A 78 3.26 -3.73 -2.29
C VAL A 78 2.66 -4.91 -1.53
N LEU A 79 3.42 -5.56 -0.66
CA LEU A 79 2.93 -6.67 0.16
C LEU A 79 1.81 -6.19 1.09
N ALA A 80 2.04 -5.15 1.89
CA ALA A 80 1.06 -4.62 2.83
C ALA A 80 -0.24 -4.20 2.14
N SER A 81 -0.14 -3.48 1.02
CA SER A 81 -1.32 -3.05 0.26
C SER A 81 -2.08 -4.22 -0.38
N SER A 82 -1.36 -5.23 -0.87
CA SER A 82 -1.97 -6.45 -1.41
C SER A 82 -2.66 -7.27 -0.33
N PHE A 83 -2.07 -7.37 0.87
CA PHE A 83 -2.69 -8.04 2.02
C PHE A 83 -3.97 -7.32 2.46
N ILE A 84 -3.93 -5.99 2.60
CA ILE A 84 -5.12 -5.19 2.96
C ILE A 84 -6.22 -5.43 1.92
N LEU A 85 -5.90 -5.35 0.63
CA LEU A 85 -6.88 -5.58 -0.42
C LEU A 85 -7.45 -7.01 -0.36
N LEU A 86 -6.61 -8.02 -0.14
CA LEU A 86 -7.02 -9.42 -0.01
C LEU A 86 -8.00 -9.59 1.14
N PHE A 87 -7.68 -9.06 2.33
CA PHE A 87 -8.58 -9.13 3.49
C PHE A 87 -9.91 -8.43 3.24
N THR A 88 -9.89 -7.25 2.62
CA THR A 88 -11.12 -6.52 2.28
C THR A 88 -11.97 -7.29 1.27
N VAL A 89 -11.37 -7.92 0.25
CA VAL A 89 -12.08 -8.77 -0.72
C VAL A 89 -12.67 -10.00 -0.04
N LEU A 90 -11.92 -10.66 0.84
CA LEU A 90 -12.40 -11.83 1.58
C LEU A 90 -13.54 -11.46 2.55
N ALA A 91 -13.52 -10.26 3.13
CA ALA A 91 -14.59 -9.72 3.95
C ALA A 91 -15.85 -9.42 3.11
N LEU A 92 -15.70 -8.75 1.96
CA LEU A 92 -16.80 -8.49 1.03
C LEU A 92 -17.41 -9.77 0.45
N ALA A 93 -16.59 -10.81 0.24
CA ALA A 93 -17.06 -12.13 -0.19
C ALA A 93 -17.77 -12.92 0.92
N GLY A 94 -17.81 -12.40 2.15
CA GLY A 94 -18.42 -13.05 3.31
C GLY A 94 -17.65 -14.28 3.83
N ILE A 95 -16.42 -14.48 3.36
CA ILE A 95 -15.55 -15.60 3.77
C ILE A 95 -14.96 -15.33 5.15
N ILE A 96 -14.46 -14.11 5.34
CA ILE A 96 -14.01 -13.63 6.65
C ILE A 96 -15.14 -12.77 7.21
N LYS A 97 -15.78 -13.24 8.29
CA LYS A 97 -16.63 -12.38 9.10
C LYS A 97 -15.72 -11.61 10.04
N PRO A 98 -15.50 -10.29 9.84
CA PRO A 98 -14.93 -9.51 10.92
C PRO A 98 -15.89 -9.69 12.11
N CYS A 99 -15.37 -10.20 13.23
CA CYS A 99 -16.14 -10.47 14.44
C CYS A 99 -16.53 -9.15 15.14
N LEU A 100 -17.15 -8.23 14.41
CA LEU A 100 -17.63 -6.93 14.90
C LEU A 100 -19.00 -7.08 15.56
N ASP A 101 -19.75 -8.13 15.21
CA ASP A 101 -21.04 -8.49 15.82
C ASP A 101 -20.91 -9.60 16.89
N CYS A 102 -19.69 -9.90 17.34
CA CYS A 102 -19.46 -10.70 18.55
C CYS A 102 -19.64 -9.82 19.79
N ARG A 103 -20.84 -9.26 19.95
CA ARG A 103 -21.26 -8.68 21.22
C ARG A 103 -21.70 -9.85 22.14
N PRO A 104 -21.32 -9.86 23.44
CA PRO A 104 -21.90 -10.80 24.40
C PRO A 104 -23.41 -10.56 24.58
#